data_AF-A0A354FFS8-F1
#
_entry.id   AF-A0A354FFS8-F1
#
_cell.length_a   1.000
_cell.length_b   1.000
_cell.length_c   1.000
_cell.angle_alpha   90.00
_cell.angle_beta   90.00
_cell.angle_gamma   90.00
#
_symmetry.space_group_name_H-M   'P 1'
#
loop_
_entity.id
_entity.type
_entity.pdbx_description
1 polymer ?
#
loop_
_entity_poly.entity_id
_entity_poly.type
_entity_poly.pdbx_seq_one_letter_code
_entity_poly.pdbx_strand_id
1 'polypeptide(L)'
;ADARLPRYSNPDPETGQGTLGVEYTFGAQGAQIRVEKKTGKVIVDHFASSFDIGRVINPLQARGTVLGGVLMGIGAALHEELI
;
A
#
# COMPACT_ATOMS: atom_id res chain seq x y z
N ALA A 1 17.51 -16.25 -8.09
CA ALA A 1 16.34 -16.99 -7.61
C ALA A 1 16.77 -18.27 -6.87
N ASP A 2 17.70 -18.15 -5.91
CA ASP A 2 18.08 -19.25 -5.01
C ASP A 2 17.04 -19.26 -3.87
N ALA A 3 15.89 -19.88 -4.15
CA ALA A 3 14.78 -19.99 -3.24
C ALA A 3 15.01 -21.16 -2.26
N ARG A 4 15.93 -20.98 -1.30
CA ARG A 4 16.01 -21.83 -0.10
C ARG A 4 14.93 -21.50 0.94
N LEU A 5 13.83 -20.90 0.48
CA LEU A 5 12.68 -20.56 1.30
C LEU A 5 11.70 -21.75 1.26
N PRO A 6 11.33 -22.33 2.42
CA PRO A 6 10.45 -23.48 2.44
C PRO A 6 9.15 -23.16 1.70
N ARG A 7 8.75 -24.04 0.77
CA ARG A 7 7.47 -23.99 0.02
C ARG A 7 7.37 -22.95 -1.09
N TYR A 8 8.41 -22.21 -1.45
CA TYR A 8 8.32 -21.32 -2.61
C TYR A 8 8.09 -22.11 -3.92
N SER A 9 7.06 -21.75 -4.68
CA SER A 9 6.82 -22.27 -6.03
C SER A 9 6.41 -21.15 -6.96
N ASN A 10 6.93 -21.17 -8.20
CA ASN A 10 6.41 -20.29 -9.25
C ASN A 10 4.91 -20.56 -9.45
N PRO A 11 4.13 -19.54 -9.87
CA PRO A 11 2.71 -19.75 -10.14
C PRO A 11 2.56 -20.59 -11.40
N ASP A 12 1.60 -21.50 -11.38
CA ASP A 12 1.19 -22.29 -12.54
C ASP A 12 0.74 -21.35 -13.68
N PRO A 13 1.24 -21.50 -14.91
CA PRO A 13 0.95 -20.56 -16.01
C PRO A 13 -0.51 -20.54 -16.47
N GLU A 14 -1.27 -21.61 -16.25
CA GLU A 14 -2.67 -21.72 -16.68
C GLU A 14 -3.64 -21.23 -15.60
N THR A 15 -3.34 -21.51 -14.33
CA THR A 15 -4.24 -21.27 -13.19
C THR A 15 -3.81 -20.10 -12.29
N GLY A 16 -2.55 -19.66 -12.39
CA GLY A 16 -1.94 -18.63 -11.54
C GLY A 16 -1.64 -19.09 -10.10
N GLN A 17 -1.87 -20.36 -9.76
CA GLN A 17 -1.71 -20.85 -8.39
C GLN A 17 -0.24 -21.14 -8.06
N GLY A 18 0.22 -20.68 -6.91
CA GLY A 18 1.58 -20.95 -6.43
C GLY A 18 1.81 -20.33 -5.05
N THR A 19 2.83 -20.81 -4.36
CA THR A 19 3.22 -20.26 -3.05
C THR A 19 4.36 -19.27 -3.27
N LEU A 20 4.01 -18.00 -3.50
CA LEU A 20 4.96 -16.97 -3.94
C LEU A 20 5.58 -16.15 -2.81
N GLY A 21 5.01 -16.22 -1.61
CA GLY A 21 5.46 -15.47 -0.44
C GLY A 21 5.68 -16.37 0.77
N VAL A 22 6.71 -16.07 1.54
CA VAL A 22 6.98 -16.72 2.83
C VAL A 22 6.22 -16.00 3.94
N GLU A 23 6.12 -14.69 3.82
CA GLU A 23 5.37 -13.80 4.70
C GLU A 23 4.71 -12.71 3.84
N TYR A 24 3.59 -12.21 4.31
CA TYR A 24 2.80 -11.19 3.63
C TYR A 24 2.53 -10.05 4.59
N THR A 25 2.74 -8.82 4.11
CA THR A 25 2.31 -7.61 4.82
C THR A 25 0.83 -7.40 4.54
N PHE A 26 0.05 -7.22 5.60
CA PHE A 26 -1.36 -6.86 5.51
C PHE A 26 -1.58 -5.46 6.06
N GLY A 27 -2.67 -4.82 5.64
CA GLY A 27 -3.03 -3.53 6.20
C GLY A 27 -4.39 -3.05 5.74
N ALA A 28 -4.83 -1.98 6.39
CA ALA A 28 -6.03 -1.26 6.07
C ALA A 28 -5.76 0.23 6.13
N GLN A 29 -6.42 0.98 5.26
CA GLN A 29 -6.36 2.42 5.21
C GLN A 29 -7.77 3.01 5.21
N GLY A 30 -7.91 4.19 5.78
CA GLY A 30 -9.16 4.93 5.80
C GLY A 30 -8.88 6.41 5.59
N ALA A 31 -9.69 7.05 4.75
CA ALA A 31 -9.60 8.48 4.49
C ALA A 31 -10.93 9.15 4.84
N GLN A 32 -10.86 10.21 5.65
CA GLN A 32 -11.95 11.14 5.79
C GLN A 32 -11.76 12.26 4.76
N ILE A 33 -12.75 12.44 3.90
CA ILE A 33 -12.69 13.42 2.82
C ILE A 33 -13.90 14.35 2.85
N ARG A 34 -13.72 15.53 2.26
CA ARG A 34 -14.79 16.46 1.88
C ARG A 34 -14.70 16.79 0.40
N VAL A 35 -15.85 17.07 -0.19
CA VAL A 35 -15.96 17.48 -1.59
C VAL A 35 -16.65 18.84 -1.65
N GLU A 36 -16.00 19.80 -2.30
CA GLU A 36 -16.61 21.10 -2.57
C GLU A 36 -17.62 20.95 -3.71
N LYS A 37 -18.92 21.08 -3.40
CA LYS A 37 -20.01 20.78 -4.35
C LYS A 37 -20.00 21.61 -5.64
N LYS A 38 -19.43 22.82 -5.61
CA LYS A 38 -19.41 23.72 -6.78
C LYS A 38 -18.30 23.36 -7.77
N THR A 39 -17.14 22.93 -7.27
CA THR A 39 -15.93 22.73 -8.08
C THR A 39 -15.57 21.27 -8.25
N GLY A 40 -16.15 20.38 -7.43
CA GLY A 40 -15.76 18.97 -7.36
C GLY A 40 -14.44 18.74 -6.63
N LYS A 41 -13.79 19.78 -6.07
CA LYS A 41 -12.50 19.65 -5.39
C LYS A 41 -12.62 18.71 -4.20
N VAL A 42 -11.82 17.65 -4.21
CA VAL A 42 -11.68 16.69 -3.10
C VAL A 42 -10.60 17.19 -2.14
N ILE A 43 -10.90 17.16 -0.86
CA ILE A 43 -10.00 17.55 0.24
C ILE A 43 -9.91 16.35 1.19
N VAL A 44 -8.69 15.89 1.45
CA VAL A 44 -8.43 14.82 2.43
C VAL A 44 -8.16 15.48 3.79
N ASP A 45 -9.09 15.34 4.73
CA ASP A 45 -8.96 15.95 6.07
C ASP A 45 -8.13 15.08 7.01
N HIS A 46 -8.38 13.76 6.98
CA HIS A 46 -7.66 12.79 7.80
C HIS A 46 -7.38 11.52 6.99
N PHE A 47 -6.22 10.93 7.25
CA PHE A 47 -5.83 9.67 6.67
C PHE A 47 -5.26 8.76 7.77
N ALA A 48 -5.84 7.58 7.91
CA ALA A 48 -5.41 6.55 8.84
C ALA A 48 -4.82 5.38 8.07
N SER A 49 -3.72 4.83 8.58
CA SER A 49 -3.08 3.63 8.04
C SER A 49 -2.76 2.67 9.18
N SER A 50 -3.09 1.40 8.98
CA SER A 50 -2.75 0.30 9.88
C SER A 50 -2.12 -0.80 9.06
N PHE A 51 -0.92 -1.23 9.42
CA PHE A 51 -0.19 -2.28 8.72
C PHE A 51 0.37 -3.29 9.71
N ASP A 52 0.21 -4.57 9.40
CA ASP A 52 1.00 -5.66 9.98
C ASP A 52 2.33 -5.73 9.24
N ILE A 53 3.37 -5.14 9.84
CA ILE A 53 4.74 -5.11 9.31
C ILE A 53 5.69 -6.00 10.13
N GLY A 54 5.15 -6.93 10.92
CA GLY A 54 5.92 -7.75 11.84
C GLY A 54 6.64 -6.91 12.89
N ARG A 55 7.97 -7.04 12.98
CA ARG A 55 8.78 -6.33 13.98
C ARG A 55 9.32 -5.01 13.43
N VAL A 56 8.88 -3.90 14.03
CA VAL A 56 9.42 -2.57 13.73
C VAL A 56 10.87 -2.46 14.23
N ILE A 57 11.81 -2.38 13.29
CA ILE A 57 13.25 -2.21 13.59
C ILE A 57 13.59 -0.73 13.81
N ASN A 58 13.07 0.14 12.96
CA ASN A 58 13.26 1.59 13.06
C ASN A 58 11.91 2.32 12.94
N PRO A 59 11.34 2.81 14.05
CA PRO A 59 10.02 3.46 14.05
C PRO A 59 9.94 4.71 13.17
N LEU A 60 11.03 5.49 13.09
CA LEU A 60 11.06 6.72 12.30
C LEU A 60 10.99 6.40 10.80
N GLN A 61 11.77 5.42 10.33
CA GLN A 61 11.71 4.97 8.94
C GLN A 61 10.36 4.35 8.61
N ALA A 62 9.83 3.47 9.46
CA ALA A 62 8.53 2.84 9.24
C ALA A 62 7.43 3.89 9.07
N ARG A 63 7.40 4.91 9.94
CA ARG A 63 6.46 6.04 9.81
C ARG A 63 6.70 6.85 8.53
N GLY A 64 7.95 7.11 8.17
CA GLY A 64 8.32 7.82 6.94
C GLY A 64 7.82 7.11 5.69
N THR A 65 8.02 5.79 5.59
CA THR A 65 7.54 4.97 4.47
C THR A 65 6.02 5.00 4.37
N VAL A 66 5.30 4.86 5.49
CA VAL A 66 3.84 4.96 5.49
C VAL A 66 3.36 6.32 5.00
N LEU A 67 3.95 7.41 5.50
CA LEU A 67 3.57 8.77 5.06
C LEU A 67 3.87 9.01 3.58
N GLY A 68 5.04 8.58 3.09
CA GLY A 68 5.40 8.70 1.67
C GLY A 68 4.42 7.92 0.78
N GLY A 69 4.08 6.68 1.16
CA GLY A 69 3.11 5.87 0.44
C GLY A 69 1.71 6.50 0.39
N VAL A 70 1.24 7.04 1.52
CA VAL A 70 -0.04 7.76 1.57
C VAL A 70 -0.04 8.97 0.63
N LEU A 71 1.01 9.78 0.64
CA LEU A 71 1.11 10.95 -0.23
C LEU A 71 1.18 10.56 -1.71
N MET A 72 1.92 9.51 -2.06
CA MET A 72 1.93 8.97 -3.42
C MET A 72 0.54 8.50 -3.85
N GLY A 73 -0.18 7.77 -2.99
CA GLY A 73 -1.54 7.32 -3.28
C GLY A 73 -2.53 8.48 -3.47
N ILE A 74 -2.42 9.54 -2.67
CA ILE A 74 -3.24 10.76 -2.82
C ILE A 74 -2.89 11.48 -4.14
N GLY A 75 -1.60 11.60 -4.46
CA GLY A 75 -1.13 12.17 -5.72
C GLY A 75 -1.72 11.44 -6.93
N ALA A 76 -1.51 10.13 -6.99
CA ALA A 76 -2.04 9.26 -8.04
C ALA A 76 -3.57 9.33 -8.16
N ALA A 77 -4.30 9.41 -7.03
CA ALA A 77 -5.75 9.41 -7.05
C ALA A 77 -6.38 10.75 -7.46
N LEU A 78 -5.76 11.88 -7.12
CA LEU A 78 -6.40 13.20 -7.21
C LEU A 78 -5.69 14.20 -8.12
N HIS A 79 -4.42 13.97 -8.47
CA HIS A 79 -3.56 15.00 -9.05
C HIS A 79 -2.75 14.57 -10.27
N GLU A 80 -2.30 13.32 -10.30
CA GLU A 80 -1.40 12.85 -11.36
C GLU A 80 -2.19 12.37 -12.58
N GLU A 81 -1.79 12.86 -13.75
CA GLU A 81 -2.27 12.43 -15.07
C GLU A 81 -1.09 12.51 -16.05
N LEU A 82 -0.97 11.53 -16.95
CA LEU A 82 -0.01 11.60 -18.05
C LEU A 82 -0.73 12.19 -19.27
N ILE A 83 -0.20 13.30 -19.80
CA ILE A 83 -0.75 14.01 -20.97
C ILE A 83 0.09 13.68 -22.20
#